data_AF-K2BIS9-F1
#
_entry.id   AF-K2BIS9-F1
#
_cell.length_a   1.000
_cell.length_b   1.000
_cell.length_c   1.000
_cell.angle_alpha   90.00
_cell.angle_beta   90.00
_cell.angle_gamma   90.00
#
_symmetry.space_group_name_H-M   'P 1'
#
loop_
_entity.id
_entity.type
_entity.pdbx_description
1 polymer ?
#
loop_
_entity_poly.entity_id
_entity_poly.type
_entity_poly.pdbx_seq_one_letter_code
_entity_poly.pdbx_strand_id
1 'polypeptide(L)'
;MGGTYIDFSFSSQNRINPFELPQVAEPDENELAMKIISLHSLLKIMVGDMTPQEEALLDRALVTTYQMKGISRDPSTHALEPPLMEDLYKVLAGMEEAVGRGLADRLEKYVKGSFQGIFSQKSNVNFGNQLTVFGIKNLQDELRPTAIFIILDYIWTKIKRDLKRRLLVVDEAWYLMKSDDSATFLYSIAKRARKYFLGLTTITQDVEDFLKSDHGKAIVNNSSLQVLMKQSSSAIEKLGSTFFLSQGERRLLLTAEVGEALFFAGQNHVAMKVVASPEEHELITTNPQELLDKKNALTAKLSTRLSASPHIDQISVLDRETSPAPASPPSPTIPSPPPKPPDNPTQI
;
A
#
# COMPACT_ATOMS: atom_id res chain seq x y z
N MET A 1 -5.40 -0.91 -20.66
CA MET A 1 -6.24 -1.15 -19.46
C MET A 1 -6.95 0.11 -18.94
N GLY A 2 -6.42 1.34 -19.10
CA GLY A 2 -7.16 2.56 -18.72
C GLY A 2 -7.45 2.75 -17.22
N GLY A 3 -6.83 1.91 -16.38
CA GLY A 3 -6.91 1.96 -14.92
C GLY A 3 -5.92 2.95 -14.31
N THR A 4 -6.05 3.14 -13.00
CA THR A 4 -5.20 4.02 -12.21
C THR A 4 -4.20 3.21 -11.42
N TYR A 5 -2.91 3.46 -11.62
CA TYR A 5 -1.83 2.85 -10.86
C TYR A 5 -1.32 3.85 -9.83
N ILE A 6 -1.41 3.47 -8.55
CA ILE A 6 -0.98 4.29 -7.43
C ILE A 6 0.24 3.61 -6.82
N ASP A 7 1.43 4.09 -7.18
CA ASP A 7 2.69 3.62 -6.60
C ASP A 7 2.84 4.14 -5.17
N PHE A 8 3.08 3.23 -4.22
CA PHE A 8 3.52 3.54 -2.87
C PHE A 8 5.01 3.23 -2.79
N SER A 9 5.80 4.29 -2.82
CA SER A 9 7.25 4.26 -2.71
C SER A 9 7.73 5.57 -2.12
N PHE A 10 8.97 5.60 -1.62
CA PHE A 10 9.58 6.83 -1.12
C PHE A 10 9.68 7.94 -2.19
N SER A 11 9.86 7.56 -3.45
CA SER A 11 9.92 8.48 -4.59
C SER A 11 8.56 8.94 -5.10
N SER A 12 7.49 8.21 -4.77
CA SER A 12 6.13 8.55 -5.18
C SER A 12 5.64 9.80 -4.46
N GLN A 13 4.73 10.53 -5.08
CA GLN A 13 4.01 11.65 -4.45
C GLN A 13 2.70 11.20 -3.79
N ASN A 14 2.27 9.95 -3.98
CA ASN A 14 1.01 9.44 -3.45
C ASN A 14 1.10 9.22 -1.94
N ARG A 15 0.10 9.71 -1.21
CA ARG A 15 0.01 9.67 0.26
C ARG A 15 -1.39 9.27 0.66
N ILE A 16 -1.49 8.52 1.75
CA ILE A 16 -2.74 8.23 2.46
C ILE A 16 -2.53 8.61 3.92
N ASN A 17 -3.45 9.42 4.44
CA ASN A 17 -3.53 9.71 5.85
C ASN A 17 -4.35 8.63 6.58
N PRO A 18 -3.77 7.82 7.48
CA PRO A 18 -4.51 6.79 8.21
C PRO A 18 -5.55 7.35 9.19
N PHE A 19 -5.45 8.63 9.57
CA PHE A 19 -6.38 9.27 10.50
C PHE A 19 -7.66 9.79 9.85
N GLU A 20 -7.83 9.64 8.54
CA GLU A 20 -9.05 10.05 7.85
C GLU A 20 -10.28 9.29 8.34
N LEU A 21 -11.35 10.03 8.62
CA LEU A 21 -12.66 9.47 8.96
C LEU A 21 -13.54 9.35 7.71
N PRO A 22 -14.50 8.40 7.70
CA PRO A 22 -15.56 8.38 6.69
C PRO A 22 -16.35 9.68 6.70
N GLN A 23 -16.63 10.24 5.52
CA GLN A 23 -17.44 11.46 5.38
C GLN A 23 -18.94 11.21 5.46
N VAL A 24 -19.37 9.95 5.34
CA VAL A 24 -20.78 9.55 5.47
C VAL A 24 -20.89 8.82 6.80
N ALA A 25 -21.59 9.44 7.74
CA ALA A 25 -21.89 8.82 9.02
C ALA A 25 -23.00 7.79 8.84
N GLU A 26 -22.78 6.58 9.36
CA GLU A 26 -23.89 5.65 9.58
C GLU A 26 -24.56 6.00 10.92
N PRO A 27 -25.91 6.13 10.98
CA PRO A 27 -26.62 6.58 12.19
C PRO A 27 -26.32 5.75 13.45
N ASP A 28 -25.97 4.47 13.26
CA ASP A 28 -25.79 3.50 14.34
C ASP A 28 -24.31 3.12 14.58
N GLU A 29 -23.35 3.68 13.82
CA GLU A 29 -21.92 3.38 14.00
C GLU A 29 -21.15 4.58 14.56
N ASN A 30 -20.35 4.33 15.61
CA ASN A 30 -19.41 5.33 16.14
C ASN A 30 -18.12 5.31 15.33
N GLU A 31 -18.08 6.04 14.22
CA GLU A 31 -16.97 6.04 13.25
C GLU A 31 -15.63 6.48 13.89
N LEU A 32 -15.65 7.45 14.80
CA LEU A 32 -14.43 7.88 15.51
C LEU A 32 -13.88 6.76 16.38
N ALA A 33 -14.72 6.05 17.15
CA ALA A 33 -14.26 4.93 17.96
C ALA A 33 -13.72 3.78 17.10
N MET A 34 -14.40 3.46 15.98
CA MET A 34 -13.93 2.43 15.05
C MET A 34 -12.59 2.82 14.41
N LYS A 35 -12.40 4.10 14.10
CA LYS A 35 -11.13 4.63 13.60
C LYS A 35 -10.02 4.56 14.65
N ILE A 36 -10.30 4.91 15.90
CA ILE A 36 -9.34 4.77 17.01
C ILE A 36 -8.90 3.30 17.14
N ILE A 37 -9.84 2.35 17.10
CA ILE A 37 -9.52 0.91 17.12
C ILE A 37 -8.63 0.51 15.93
N SER A 38 -8.95 0.98 14.72
CA SER A 38 -8.12 0.74 13.52
C SER A 38 -6.71 1.31 13.69
N LEU A 39 -6.58 2.51 14.26
CA LEU A 39 -5.30 3.16 14.54
C LEU A 39 -4.50 2.42 15.62
N HIS A 40 -5.15 1.82 16.62
CA HIS A 40 -4.47 0.93 17.57
C HIS A 40 -3.83 -0.26 16.84
N SER A 41 -4.58 -0.95 16.00
CA SER A 41 -4.06 -2.07 15.20
C SER A 41 -2.89 -1.62 14.30
N LEU A 42 -3.04 -0.48 13.61
CA LEU A 42 -1.97 0.10 12.80
C LEU A 42 -0.71 0.37 13.63
N LEU A 43 -0.85 1.03 14.78
CA LEU A 43 0.28 1.44 15.59
C LEU A 43 0.99 0.24 16.21
N LYS A 44 0.28 -0.82 16.60
CA LYS A 44 0.92 -2.08 17.00
C LYS A 44 1.76 -2.71 15.90
N ILE A 45 1.30 -2.67 14.64
CA ILE A 45 2.12 -3.11 13.49
C ILE A 45 3.37 -2.24 13.34
N MET A 46 3.26 -0.94 13.61
CA MET A 46 4.35 0.03 13.43
C MET A 46 5.40 -0.01 14.54
N VAL A 47 4.98 -0.05 15.82
CA VAL A 47 5.86 0.08 16.99
C VAL A 47 6.06 -1.23 17.76
N GLY A 48 5.40 -2.31 17.33
CA GLY A 48 5.45 -3.62 17.98
C GLY A 48 4.45 -3.76 19.13
N ASP A 49 4.65 -4.81 19.92
CA ASP A 49 3.79 -5.12 21.06
C ASP A 49 3.74 -3.97 22.07
N MET A 50 2.57 -3.82 22.68
CA MET A 50 2.28 -2.81 23.68
C MET A 50 1.80 -3.47 24.97
N THR A 51 2.24 -2.93 26.10
CA THR A 51 1.69 -3.27 27.41
C THR A 51 0.28 -2.67 27.56
N PRO A 52 -0.57 -3.19 28.47
CA PRO A 52 -1.89 -2.60 28.72
C PRO A 52 -1.84 -1.11 29.13
N GLN A 53 -0.76 -0.70 29.79
CA GLN A 53 -0.54 0.70 30.15
C GLN A 53 -0.23 1.57 28.93
N GLU A 54 0.57 1.06 27.99
CA GLU A 54 0.85 1.73 26.72
C GLU A 54 -0.39 1.81 25.84
N GLU A 55 -1.21 0.76 25.79
CA GLU A 55 -2.49 0.78 25.09
C GLU A 55 -3.44 1.83 25.66
N ALA A 56 -3.61 1.88 26.99
CA ALA A 56 -4.47 2.88 27.63
C ALA A 56 -3.96 4.32 27.42
N LEU A 57 -2.63 4.51 27.40
CA LEU A 57 -2.03 5.82 27.10
C LEU A 57 -2.24 6.19 25.63
N LEU A 58 -2.05 5.25 24.71
CA LEU A 58 -2.25 5.48 23.29
C LEU A 58 -3.69 5.86 22.96
N ASP A 59 -4.69 5.21 23.58
CA ASP A 59 -6.10 5.55 23.40
C ASP A 59 -6.36 7.02 23.80
N ARG A 60 -5.90 7.43 24.98
CA ARG A 60 -5.98 8.83 25.44
C ARG A 60 -5.27 9.78 24.47
N ALA A 61 -4.10 9.40 23.95
CA ALA A 61 -3.34 10.22 23.01
C ALA A 61 -4.09 10.38 21.68
N LEU A 62 -4.66 9.31 21.12
CA LEU A 62 -5.45 9.34 19.90
C LEU A 62 -6.69 10.24 20.07
N VAL A 63 -7.45 10.05 21.15
CA VAL A 63 -8.62 10.91 21.46
C VAL A 63 -8.21 12.37 21.54
N THR A 64 -7.14 12.68 22.28
CA THR A 64 -6.62 14.06 22.43
C THR A 64 -6.20 14.64 21.08
N THR A 65 -5.55 13.83 20.24
CA THR A 65 -5.08 14.23 18.90
C THR A 65 -6.26 14.65 18.00
N TYR A 66 -7.37 13.90 18.03
CA TYR A 66 -8.59 14.29 17.30
C TYR A 66 -9.26 15.54 17.89
N GLN A 67 -9.34 15.64 19.22
CA GLN A 67 -9.91 16.81 19.90
C GLN A 67 -9.17 18.10 19.58
N MET A 68 -7.84 18.06 19.44
CA MET A 68 -7.03 19.21 19.01
C MET A 68 -7.37 19.71 17.60
N LYS A 69 -7.98 18.87 16.75
CA LYS A 69 -8.52 19.26 15.44
C LYS A 69 -10.01 19.62 15.48
N GLY A 70 -10.62 19.67 16.67
CA GLY A 70 -12.06 19.90 16.85
C GLY A 70 -12.94 18.70 16.52
N ILE A 71 -12.35 17.52 16.30
CA ILE A 71 -13.09 16.30 15.96
C ILE A 71 -13.50 15.59 17.25
N SER A 72 -14.79 15.26 17.34
CA SER A 72 -15.38 14.63 18.52
C SER A 72 -16.26 13.42 18.16
N ARG A 73 -17.00 12.90 19.13
CA ARG A 73 -17.98 11.83 18.89
C ARG A 73 -19.18 12.30 18.06
N ASP A 74 -19.40 13.61 17.97
CA ASP A 74 -20.43 14.18 17.10
C ASP A 74 -20.04 14.00 15.62
N PRO A 75 -20.82 13.24 14.83
CA PRO A 75 -20.55 13.03 13.40
C PRO A 75 -20.47 14.31 12.57
N SER A 76 -21.10 15.41 13.02
CA SER A 76 -21.04 16.70 12.32
C SER A 76 -19.60 17.24 12.22
N THR A 77 -18.73 16.84 13.15
CA THR A 77 -17.33 17.25 13.20
C THR A 77 -16.40 16.43 12.30
N HIS A 78 -16.86 15.31 11.75
CA HIS A 78 -16.00 14.35 11.02
C HIS A 78 -15.59 14.83 9.62
N ALA A 79 -16.17 15.93 9.15
CA ALA A 79 -15.76 16.62 7.93
C ALA A 79 -14.57 17.57 8.13
N LEU A 80 -14.16 17.84 9.37
CA LEU A 80 -12.99 18.68 9.68
C LEU A 80 -11.69 18.00 9.23
N GLU A 81 -10.62 18.80 9.15
CA GLU A 81 -9.31 18.29 8.76
C GLU A 81 -8.80 17.25 9.79
N PRO A 82 -8.58 15.99 9.39
CA PRO A 82 -8.11 14.96 10.30
C PRO A 82 -6.66 15.23 10.73
N PRO A 83 -6.26 14.72 11.90
CA PRO A 83 -4.87 14.82 12.34
C PRO A 83 -3.92 14.05 11.43
N LEU A 84 -2.63 14.32 11.58
CA LEU A 84 -1.55 13.57 10.96
C LEU A 84 -0.81 12.73 12.00
N MET A 85 -0.02 11.77 11.54
CA MET A 85 0.88 10.98 12.39
C MET A 85 1.82 11.87 13.23
N GLU A 86 2.23 13.01 12.68
CA GLU A 86 3.04 14.00 13.40
C GLU A 86 2.29 14.65 14.58
N ASP A 87 0.98 14.86 14.46
CA ASP A 87 0.17 15.41 15.56
C ASP A 87 0.13 14.41 16.72
N LEU A 88 -0.11 13.12 16.44
CA LEU A 88 -0.06 12.07 17.46
C LEU A 88 1.32 11.97 18.12
N TYR A 89 2.39 12.01 17.34
CA TYR A 89 3.76 11.99 17.86
C TYR A 89 4.00 13.17 18.83
N LYS A 90 3.55 14.38 18.49
CA LYS A 90 3.67 15.56 19.37
C LYS A 90 2.88 15.39 20.67
N VAL A 91 1.67 14.83 20.59
CA VAL A 91 0.85 14.53 21.78
C VAL A 91 1.57 13.54 22.69
N LEU A 92 2.05 12.42 22.14
CA LEU A 92 2.78 11.41 22.91
C LEU A 92 4.08 11.95 23.52
N ALA A 93 4.84 12.74 22.77
CA ALA A 93 6.08 13.35 23.24
C ALA A 93 5.86 14.40 24.34
N GLY A 94 4.68 15.06 24.33
CA GLY A 94 4.28 16.05 25.32
C GLY A 94 3.66 15.48 26.60
N MET A 95 3.37 14.18 26.65
CA MET A 95 2.86 13.53 27.87
C MET A 95 3.95 13.46 28.94
N GLU A 96 3.59 13.76 30.19
CA GLU A 96 4.54 13.76 31.32
C GLU A 96 5.04 12.34 31.62
N GLU A 97 4.19 11.33 31.40
CA GLU A 97 4.50 9.94 31.63
C GLU A 97 5.65 9.45 30.74
N ALA A 98 6.68 8.84 31.34
CA ALA A 98 7.80 8.24 30.62
C ALA A 98 7.36 7.20 29.57
N VAL A 99 6.23 6.53 29.82
CA VAL A 99 5.59 5.58 28.90
C VAL A 99 5.18 6.25 27.59
N GLY A 100 4.64 7.48 27.64
CA GLY A 100 4.26 8.23 26.44
C GLY A 100 5.47 8.58 25.58
N ARG A 101 6.57 8.99 26.21
CA ARG A 101 7.85 9.23 25.53
C ARG A 101 8.39 7.97 24.84
N GLY A 102 8.36 6.81 25.51
CA GLY A 102 8.81 5.55 24.89
C GLY A 102 8.00 5.12 23.66
N LEU A 103 6.71 5.45 23.60
CA LEU A 103 5.91 5.25 22.39
C LEU A 103 6.26 6.28 21.30
N ALA A 104 6.45 7.55 21.68
CA ALA A 104 6.87 8.60 20.75
C ALA A 104 8.22 8.28 20.08
N ASP A 105 9.20 7.81 20.84
CA ASP A 105 10.53 7.43 20.35
C ASP A 105 10.44 6.30 19.30
N ARG A 106 9.60 5.29 19.54
CA ARG A 106 9.36 4.20 18.58
C ARG A 106 8.63 4.68 17.32
N LEU A 107 7.75 5.67 17.45
CA LEU A 107 7.01 6.27 16.34
C LEU A 107 7.87 7.24 15.52
N GLU A 108 8.93 7.81 16.10
CA GLU A 108 9.77 8.84 15.50
C GLU A 108 10.33 8.42 14.13
N LYS A 109 10.70 7.15 13.96
CA LYS A 109 11.23 6.62 12.69
C LYS A 109 10.28 6.78 11.50
N TYR A 110 8.97 6.86 11.75
CA TYR A 110 7.92 7.06 10.73
C TYR A 110 7.56 8.52 10.50
N VAL A 111 7.89 9.40 11.44
CA VAL A 111 7.54 10.82 11.38
C VAL A 111 8.72 11.66 10.91
N LYS A 112 9.92 11.43 11.47
CA LYS A 112 11.15 12.18 11.20
C LYS A 112 12.30 11.32 10.69
N GLY A 113 12.20 10.00 10.82
CA GLY A 113 13.29 9.08 10.45
C GLY A 113 13.18 8.54 9.04
N SER A 114 13.83 7.40 8.81
CA SER A 114 14.01 6.77 7.49
C SER A 114 12.70 6.38 6.79
N PHE A 115 11.59 6.30 7.52
CA PHE A 115 10.27 5.96 6.98
C PHE A 115 9.35 7.17 6.80
N GLN A 116 9.88 8.37 7.00
CA GLN A 116 9.14 9.62 6.79
C GLN A 116 8.64 9.71 5.34
N GLY A 117 7.45 10.31 5.19
CA GLY A 117 6.94 10.72 3.90
C GLY A 117 6.06 9.68 3.21
N ILE A 118 5.88 8.47 3.72
CA ILE A 118 4.89 7.52 3.15
C ILE A 118 3.52 7.67 3.83
N PHE A 119 3.51 7.84 5.15
CA PHE A 119 2.29 7.73 5.98
C PHE A 119 1.95 8.98 6.82
N SER A 120 2.73 10.06 6.67
CA SER A 120 2.65 11.24 7.55
C SER A 120 2.06 12.49 6.88
N GLN A 121 1.40 12.34 5.73
CA GLN A 121 0.88 13.46 4.94
C GLN A 121 -0.62 13.29 4.64
N LYS A 122 -1.28 14.39 4.27
CA LYS A 122 -2.69 14.39 3.83
C LYS A 122 -2.87 13.44 2.65
N SER A 123 -4.02 12.77 2.57
CA SER A 123 -4.29 11.93 1.40
C SER A 123 -4.41 12.77 0.14
N ASN A 124 -3.79 12.31 -0.94
CA ASN A 124 -3.88 12.93 -2.26
C ASN A 124 -4.19 11.92 -3.37
N VAL A 125 -4.56 10.70 -2.99
CA VAL A 125 -4.95 9.62 -3.91
C VAL A 125 -6.45 9.60 -4.13
N ASN A 126 -6.87 9.26 -5.34
CA ASN A 126 -8.27 9.05 -5.69
C ASN A 126 -8.45 7.70 -6.39
N PHE A 127 -9.59 7.04 -6.15
CA PHE A 127 -10.02 5.94 -6.99
C PHE A 127 -10.34 6.53 -8.36
N GLY A 128 -9.52 6.20 -9.35
CA GLY A 128 -9.79 6.65 -10.71
C GLY A 128 -10.88 5.82 -11.38
N ASN A 129 -10.59 5.31 -12.57
CA ASN A 129 -11.54 4.56 -13.38
C ASN A 129 -11.84 3.16 -12.79
N GLN A 130 -12.51 2.32 -13.57
CA GLN A 130 -13.00 0.99 -13.20
C GLN A 130 -11.96 0.05 -12.53
N LEU A 131 -10.67 0.25 -12.77
CA LEU A 131 -9.56 -0.48 -12.16
C LEU A 131 -8.62 0.49 -11.45
N THR A 132 -8.40 0.28 -10.15
CA THR A 132 -7.37 0.98 -9.37
C THR A 132 -6.43 -0.06 -8.76
N VAL A 133 -5.11 0.11 -8.94
CA VAL A 133 -4.08 -0.80 -8.45
C VAL A 133 -3.16 -0.04 -7.52
N PHE A 134 -3.03 -0.52 -6.29
CA PHE A 134 -2.09 0.00 -5.30
C PHE A 134 -0.80 -0.82 -5.37
N GLY A 135 0.27 -0.20 -5.86
CA GLY A 135 1.57 -0.86 -6.03
C GLY A 135 2.46 -0.69 -4.80
N ILE A 136 2.87 -1.79 -4.18
CA ILE A 136 3.76 -1.79 -3.01
C ILE A 136 5.12 -2.45 -3.27
N LYS A 137 5.41 -2.82 -4.53
CA LYS A 137 6.62 -3.57 -4.91
C LYS A 137 7.93 -2.86 -4.54
N ASN A 138 7.91 -1.53 -4.52
CA ASN A 138 9.07 -0.68 -4.26
C ASN A 138 9.21 -0.34 -2.77
N LEU A 139 8.37 -0.90 -1.90
CA LEU A 139 8.51 -0.80 -0.46
C LEU A 139 9.42 -1.91 0.06
N GLN A 140 10.23 -1.55 1.06
CA GLN A 140 10.95 -2.52 1.89
C GLN A 140 9.96 -3.47 2.57
N ASP A 141 10.35 -4.72 2.76
CA ASP A 141 9.48 -5.78 3.26
C ASP A 141 8.92 -5.46 4.65
N GLU A 142 9.68 -4.73 5.47
CA GLU A 142 9.29 -4.27 6.81
C GLU A 142 8.12 -3.27 6.77
N LEU A 143 7.96 -2.53 5.67
CA LEU A 143 6.90 -1.52 5.52
C LEU A 143 5.64 -2.05 4.86
N ARG A 144 5.71 -3.22 4.20
CA ARG A 144 4.57 -3.79 3.46
C ARG A 144 3.35 -4.02 4.36
N PRO A 145 3.45 -4.62 5.58
CA PRO A 145 2.29 -4.80 6.44
C PRO A 145 1.59 -3.49 6.78
N THR A 146 2.36 -2.46 7.15
CA THR A 146 1.85 -1.10 7.44
C THR A 146 1.17 -0.48 6.22
N ALA A 147 1.81 -0.56 5.05
CA ALA A 147 1.26 0.00 3.82
C ALA A 147 -0.04 -0.70 3.41
N ILE A 148 -0.07 -2.03 3.42
CA ILE A 148 -1.27 -2.82 3.10
C ILE A 148 -2.40 -2.45 4.07
N PHE A 149 -2.13 -2.37 5.38
CA PHE A 149 -3.13 -1.99 6.37
C PHE A 149 -3.73 -0.61 6.06
N ILE A 150 -2.88 0.40 5.86
CA ILE A 150 -3.32 1.78 5.57
C ILE A 150 -4.12 1.86 4.27
N ILE A 151 -3.67 1.16 3.23
CA ILE A 151 -4.37 1.09 1.93
C ILE A 151 -5.75 0.44 2.11
N LEU A 152 -5.84 -0.67 2.85
CA LEU A 152 -7.11 -1.34 3.11
C LEU A 152 -8.08 -0.49 3.93
N ASP A 153 -7.58 0.20 4.96
CA ASP A 153 -8.37 1.12 5.78
C ASP A 153 -8.88 2.32 4.98
N TYR A 154 -8.06 2.86 4.10
CA TYR A 154 -8.46 3.91 3.15
C TYR A 154 -9.53 3.41 2.17
N ILE A 155 -9.32 2.24 1.58
CA ILE A 155 -10.30 1.60 0.69
C ILE A 155 -11.62 1.37 1.42
N TRP A 156 -11.58 0.83 2.64
CA TRP A 156 -12.76 0.58 3.44
C TRP A 156 -13.56 1.87 3.73
N THR A 157 -12.85 2.92 4.17
CA THR A 157 -13.40 4.26 4.41
C THR A 157 -14.13 4.82 3.18
N LYS A 158 -13.63 4.53 1.97
CA LYS A 158 -14.17 5.05 0.70
C LYS A 158 -15.23 4.14 0.08
N ILE A 159 -15.28 2.87 0.46
CA ILE A 159 -16.35 1.95 0.06
C ILE A 159 -17.63 2.27 0.82
N LYS A 160 -17.54 2.58 2.11
CA LYS A 160 -18.70 3.01 2.91
C LYS A 160 -19.44 4.22 2.33
N ARG A 161 -18.74 5.10 1.59
CA ARG A 161 -19.31 6.32 1.01
C ARG A 161 -20.32 6.07 -0.11
N ASP A 162 -20.01 5.20 -1.06
CA ASP A 162 -20.86 4.97 -2.23
C ASP A 162 -21.15 3.48 -2.43
N LEU A 163 -22.41 3.08 -2.28
CA LEU A 163 -22.86 1.71 -2.54
C LEU A 163 -22.83 1.41 -4.04
N LYS A 164 -21.76 0.74 -4.49
CA LYS A 164 -21.61 0.23 -5.86
C LYS A 164 -20.89 -1.10 -5.84
N ARG A 165 -21.16 -1.96 -6.81
CA ARG A 165 -20.50 -3.27 -6.95
C ARG A 165 -19.00 -3.08 -7.21
N ARG A 166 -18.17 -3.65 -6.35
CA ARG A 166 -16.70 -3.60 -6.44
C ARG A 166 -16.10 -4.95 -6.08
N LEU A 167 -14.91 -5.21 -6.59
CA LEU A 167 -14.06 -6.32 -6.16
C LEU A 167 -12.80 -5.73 -5.54
N LEU A 168 -12.53 -6.07 -4.28
CA LEU A 168 -11.26 -5.80 -3.62
C LEU A 168 -10.41 -7.06 -3.69
N VAL A 169 -9.31 -6.97 -4.41
CA VAL A 169 -8.31 -8.02 -4.51
C VAL A 169 -7.11 -7.63 -3.66
N VAL A 170 -6.77 -8.48 -2.69
CA VAL A 170 -5.62 -8.31 -1.80
C VAL A 170 -4.62 -9.39 -2.15
N ASP A 171 -3.59 -8.99 -2.89
CA ASP A 171 -2.46 -9.86 -3.19
C ASP A 171 -1.49 -9.92 -2.00
N GLU A 172 -0.81 -11.04 -1.83
CA GLU A 172 0.08 -11.32 -0.70
C GLU A 172 -0.57 -11.04 0.67
N ALA A 173 -1.84 -11.42 0.82
CA ALA A 173 -2.64 -11.11 2.01
C ALA A 173 -2.08 -11.76 3.30
N TRP A 174 -1.15 -12.71 3.19
CA TRP A 174 -0.44 -13.34 4.31
C TRP A 174 0.34 -12.34 5.17
N TYR A 175 0.77 -11.18 4.62
CA TYR A 175 1.42 -10.13 5.42
C TYR A 175 0.54 -9.68 6.59
N LEU A 176 -0.79 -9.68 6.41
CA LEU A 176 -1.76 -9.32 7.44
C LEU A 176 -2.02 -10.45 8.43
N MET A 177 -1.64 -11.69 8.11
CA MET A 177 -1.79 -12.83 9.02
C MET A 177 -0.65 -12.90 10.05
N LYS A 178 0.38 -12.07 9.93
CA LYS A 178 1.53 -12.03 10.85
C LYS A 178 1.21 -11.45 12.23
N SER A 179 0.18 -10.62 12.34
CA SER A 179 -0.28 -10.01 13.58
C SER A 179 -1.77 -10.27 13.75
N ASP A 180 -2.18 -10.56 14.97
CA ASP A 180 -3.58 -10.84 15.31
C ASP A 180 -4.48 -9.62 15.05
N ASP A 181 -3.97 -8.41 15.32
CA ASP A 181 -4.67 -7.16 15.06
C ASP A 181 -4.93 -6.93 13.56
N SER A 182 -3.93 -7.15 12.69
CA SER A 182 -4.11 -7.03 11.24
C SER A 182 -5.00 -8.14 10.66
N ALA A 183 -4.92 -9.35 11.22
CA ALA A 183 -5.77 -10.46 10.82
C ALA A 183 -7.24 -10.20 11.19
N THR A 184 -7.47 -9.70 12.41
CA THR A 184 -8.78 -9.24 12.89
C THR A 184 -9.34 -8.15 12.00
N PHE A 185 -8.51 -7.19 11.59
CA PHE A 185 -8.93 -6.12 10.70
C PHE A 185 -9.41 -6.64 9.34
N LEU A 186 -8.63 -7.49 8.67
CA LEU A 186 -9.03 -8.10 7.39
C LEU A 186 -10.29 -8.96 7.55
N TYR A 187 -10.40 -9.72 8.62
CA TYR A 187 -11.59 -10.52 8.94
C TYR A 187 -12.83 -9.63 9.14
N SER A 188 -12.67 -8.48 9.78
CA SER A 188 -13.76 -7.51 9.95
C SER A 188 -14.26 -6.94 8.62
N ILE A 189 -13.37 -6.73 7.65
CA ILE A 189 -13.73 -6.34 6.27
C ILE A 189 -14.48 -7.51 5.62
N ALA A 190 -13.93 -8.73 5.69
CA ALA A 190 -14.54 -9.92 5.07
C ALA A 190 -15.98 -10.15 5.55
N LYS A 191 -16.26 -9.98 6.85
CA LYS A 191 -17.61 -10.12 7.41
C LYS A 191 -18.60 -9.04 6.96
N ARG A 192 -18.12 -7.82 6.73
CA ARG A 192 -18.99 -6.66 6.43
C ARG A 192 -19.09 -6.34 4.94
N ALA A 193 -18.15 -6.81 4.11
CA ALA A 193 -18.02 -6.48 2.70
C ALA A 193 -19.34 -6.63 1.92
N ARG A 194 -20.13 -7.67 2.20
CA ARG A 194 -21.43 -7.93 1.54
C ARG A 194 -22.45 -6.79 1.73
N LYS A 195 -22.47 -6.12 2.89
CA LYS A 195 -23.37 -4.97 3.17
C LYS A 195 -23.11 -3.81 2.19
N TYR A 196 -21.89 -3.70 1.66
CA TYR A 196 -21.46 -2.60 0.80
C TYR A 196 -21.25 -3.00 -0.67
N PHE A 197 -21.83 -4.12 -1.11
CA PHE A 197 -21.61 -4.68 -2.46
C PHE A 197 -20.13 -4.88 -2.82
N LEU A 198 -19.31 -5.19 -1.81
CA LEU A 198 -17.90 -5.48 -1.97
C LEU A 198 -17.67 -7.00 -1.98
N GLY A 199 -17.09 -7.51 -3.06
CA GLY A 199 -16.44 -8.82 -3.04
C GLY A 199 -15.01 -8.68 -2.51
N LEU A 200 -14.58 -9.58 -1.64
CA LEU A 200 -13.19 -9.67 -1.17
C LEU A 200 -12.56 -10.93 -1.77
N THR A 201 -11.40 -10.76 -2.41
CA THR A 201 -10.55 -11.85 -2.88
C THR A 201 -9.17 -11.69 -2.26
N THR A 202 -8.74 -12.69 -1.50
CA THR A 202 -7.39 -12.76 -0.94
C THR A 202 -6.56 -13.75 -1.75
N ILE A 203 -5.35 -13.36 -2.11
CA ILE A 203 -4.39 -14.22 -2.82
C ILE A 203 -3.19 -14.40 -1.91
N THR A 204 -2.72 -15.65 -1.80
CA THR A 204 -1.54 -16.02 -1.02
C THR A 204 -0.86 -17.21 -1.68
N GLN A 205 0.48 -17.25 -1.60
CA GLN A 205 1.28 -18.39 -2.05
C GLN A 205 1.21 -19.54 -1.05
N ASP A 206 1.21 -19.21 0.24
CA ASP A 206 1.10 -20.17 1.32
C ASP A 206 -0.23 -19.96 2.07
N VAL A 207 -1.12 -20.94 1.92
CA VAL A 207 -2.39 -20.99 2.63
C VAL A 207 -2.20 -21.30 4.12
N GLU A 208 -1.11 -21.93 4.52
CA GLU A 208 -0.85 -22.28 5.91
C GLU A 208 -0.77 -21.06 6.81
N ASP A 209 -0.35 -19.91 6.29
CA ASP A 209 -0.30 -18.64 7.01
C ASP A 209 -1.70 -18.18 7.44
N PHE A 210 -2.71 -18.41 6.61
CA PHE A 210 -4.10 -18.18 7.01
C PHE A 210 -4.57 -19.24 8.02
N LEU A 211 -4.14 -20.49 7.86
CA LEU A 211 -4.58 -21.58 8.74
C LEU A 211 -3.92 -21.57 10.12
N LYS A 212 -2.91 -20.74 10.36
CA LYS A 212 -2.31 -20.55 11.70
C LYS A 212 -3.18 -19.65 12.59
N SER A 213 -3.92 -18.71 12.03
CA SER A 213 -4.81 -17.79 12.75
C SER A 213 -6.27 -18.24 12.68
N ASP A 214 -7.02 -18.11 13.77
CA ASP A 214 -8.46 -18.40 13.76
C ASP A 214 -9.23 -17.42 12.86
N HIS A 215 -8.78 -16.16 12.78
CA HIS A 215 -9.31 -15.17 11.83
C HIS A 215 -9.02 -15.56 10.39
N GLY A 216 -7.80 -16.04 10.10
CA GLY A 216 -7.43 -16.52 8.76
C GLY A 216 -8.25 -17.74 8.34
N LYS A 217 -8.41 -18.75 9.21
CA LYS A 217 -9.31 -19.89 8.98
C LYS A 217 -10.73 -19.44 8.70
N ALA A 218 -11.24 -18.46 9.44
CA ALA A 218 -12.58 -17.94 9.23
C ALA A 218 -12.74 -17.21 7.88
N ILE A 219 -11.73 -16.48 7.41
CA ILE A 219 -11.74 -15.87 6.07
C ILE A 219 -11.81 -16.95 4.99
N VAL A 220 -10.97 -17.97 5.10
CA VAL A 220 -10.95 -19.11 4.17
C VAL A 220 -12.32 -19.81 4.15
N ASN A 221 -12.83 -20.25 5.31
CA ASN A 221 -14.06 -21.03 5.40
C ASN A 221 -15.32 -20.25 4.97
N ASN A 222 -15.34 -18.92 5.12
CA ASN A 222 -16.47 -18.09 4.71
C ASN A 222 -16.38 -17.61 3.25
N SER A 223 -15.30 -17.94 2.55
CA SER A 223 -15.15 -17.62 1.13
C SER A 223 -16.07 -18.49 0.30
N SER A 224 -16.96 -17.88 -0.48
CA SER A 224 -17.94 -18.60 -1.32
C SER A 224 -17.30 -19.31 -2.50
N LEU A 225 -16.16 -18.80 -2.95
CA LEU A 225 -15.35 -19.33 -4.04
C LEU A 225 -13.92 -19.49 -3.55
N GLN A 226 -13.29 -20.61 -3.85
CA GLN A 226 -11.88 -20.86 -3.56
C GLN A 226 -11.23 -21.50 -4.78
N VAL A 227 -9.98 -21.15 -5.05
CA VAL A 227 -9.17 -21.73 -6.13
C VAL A 227 -7.87 -22.19 -5.49
N LEU A 228 -7.70 -23.51 -5.37
CA LEU A 228 -6.46 -24.11 -4.88
C LEU A 228 -5.63 -24.54 -6.09
N MET A 229 -4.52 -23.84 -6.33
CA MET A 229 -3.51 -24.26 -7.32
C MET A 229 -2.55 -25.28 -6.70
N LYS A 230 -1.51 -25.67 -7.42
CA LYS A 230 -0.49 -26.62 -6.96
C LYS A 230 -0.02 -26.34 -5.53
N GLN A 231 0.01 -27.39 -4.71
CA GLN A 231 0.44 -27.32 -3.30
C GLN A 231 1.68 -28.15 -3.04
N SER A 232 2.45 -27.78 -2.01
CA SER A 232 3.60 -28.56 -1.57
C SER A 232 3.16 -29.82 -0.83
N SER A 233 4.04 -30.84 -0.81
CA SER A 233 3.81 -32.06 -0.04
C SER A 233 3.74 -31.81 1.47
N SER A 234 4.37 -30.74 1.97
CA SER A 234 4.30 -30.38 3.39
C SER A 234 2.94 -29.79 3.78
N ALA A 235 2.32 -29.01 2.89
CA ALA A 235 1.04 -28.35 3.18
C ALA A 235 -0.19 -29.25 2.93
N ILE A 236 -0.07 -30.25 2.04
CA ILE A 236 -1.23 -31.00 1.52
C ILE A 236 -2.04 -31.74 2.58
N GLU A 237 -1.41 -32.24 3.65
CA GLU A 237 -2.12 -32.95 4.72
C GLU A 237 -2.97 -32.00 5.58
N LYS A 238 -2.42 -30.83 5.90
CA LYS A 238 -3.14 -29.77 6.63
C LYS A 238 -4.28 -29.20 5.80
N LEU A 239 -4.04 -28.97 4.51
CA LEU A 239 -5.06 -28.58 3.55
C LEU A 239 -6.14 -29.65 3.40
N GLY A 240 -5.74 -30.91 3.29
CA GLY A 240 -6.64 -32.04 3.12
C GLY A 240 -7.62 -32.20 4.27
N SER A 241 -7.18 -31.92 5.50
CA SER A 241 -8.07 -31.91 6.68
C SER A 241 -8.93 -30.65 6.76
N THR A 242 -8.38 -29.48 6.43
CA THR A 242 -9.09 -28.19 6.53
C THR A 242 -10.21 -28.06 5.49
N PHE A 243 -9.94 -28.45 4.25
CA PHE A 243 -10.87 -28.33 3.12
C PHE A 243 -11.61 -29.64 2.82
N PHE A 244 -11.47 -30.65 3.68
CA PHE A 244 -12.10 -31.97 3.53
C PHE A 244 -11.81 -32.63 2.18
N LEU A 245 -10.56 -32.53 1.72
CA LEU A 245 -10.15 -33.05 0.41
C LEU A 245 -10.08 -34.58 0.42
N SER A 246 -10.68 -35.19 -0.60
CA SER A 246 -10.51 -36.58 -0.96
C SER A 246 -9.05 -36.88 -1.37
N GLN A 247 -8.69 -38.16 -1.35
CA GLN A 247 -7.36 -38.60 -1.79
C GLN A 247 -7.08 -38.26 -3.26
N GLY A 248 -8.12 -38.25 -4.10
CA GLY A 248 -8.00 -37.85 -5.51
C GLY A 248 -7.68 -36.37 -5.67
N GLU A 249 -8.39 -35.51 -4.93
CA GLU A 249 -8.16 -34.05 -4.92
C GLU A 249 -6.78 -33.70 -4.39
N ARG A 250 -6.33 -34.37 -3.31
CA ARG A 250 -4.97 -34.20 -2.79
C ARG A 250 -3.92 -34.53 -3.84
N ARG A 251 -4.08 -35.67 -4.52
CA ARG A 251 -3.18 -36.09 -5.61
C ARG A 251 -3.16 -35.07 -6.73
N LEU A 252 -4.34 -34.57 -7.15
CA LEU A 252 -4.46 -33.54 -8.17
C LEU A 252 -3.67 -32.28 -7.79
N LEU A 253 -3.81 -31.77 -6.56
CA LEU A 253 -3.08 -30.59 -6.11
C LEU A 253 -1.57 -30.78 -6.02
N LEU A 254 -1.09 -32.01 -5.76
CA LEU A 254 0.35 -32.32 -5.73
C LEU A 254 0.95 -32.37 -7.15
N THR A 255 0.18 -32.89 -8.11
CA THR A 255 0.65 -33.11 -9.49
C THR A 255 0.26 -31.99 -10.46
N ALA A 256 -0.54 -31.02 -10.02
CA ALA A 256 -1.04 -29.93 -10.85
C ALA A 256 0.08 -29.20 -11.59
N GLU A 257 -0.19 -28.90 -12.86
CA GLU A 257 0.66 -28.04 -13.68
C GLU A 257 0.27 -26.56 -13.55
N VAL A 258 1.06 -25.68 -14.16
CA VAL A 258 0.74 -24.25 -14.19
C VAL A 258 -0.62 -24.04 -14.86
N GLY A 259 -1.50 -23.32 -14.16
CA GLY A 259 -2.87 -23.05 -14.59
C GLY A 259 -3.88 -24.12 -14.17
N GLU A 260 -3.45 -25.28 -13.68
CA GLU A 260 -4.36 -26.31 -13.15
C GLU A 260 -4.68 -26.03 -11.67
N ALA A 261 -5.96 -26.16 -11.33
CA ALA A 261 -6.46 -25.86 -10.00
C ALA A 261 -7.67 -26.72 -9.64
N LEU A 262 -7.92 -26.84 -8.34
CA LEU A 262 -9.18 -27.30 -7.78
C LEU A 262 -10.05 -26.09 -7.43
N PHE A 263 -11.22 -26.00 -8.03
CA PHE A 263 -12.16 -24.90 -7.85
C PHE A 263 -13.33 -25.32 -6.96
N PHE A 264 -13.58 -24.50 -5.95
CA PHE A 264 -14.62 -24.71 -4.95
C PHE A 264 -15.72 -23.67 -5.19
N ALA A 265 -16.95 -24.15 -5.36
CA ALA A 265 -18.14 -23.32 -5.42
C ALA A 265 -19.16 -23.88 -4.41
N GLY A 266 -19.13 -23.34 -3.19
CA GLY A 266 -19.86 -23.92 -2.06
C GLY A 266 -19.35 -25.33 -1.75
N GLN A 267 -20.21 -26.34 -1.91
CA GLN A 267 -19.86 -27.75 -1.66
C GLN A 267 -19.32 -28.48 -2.90
N ASN A 268 -19.34 -27.84 -4.07
CA ASN A 268 -18.91 -28.47 -5.32
C ASN A 268 -17.42 -28.23 -5.52
N HIS A 269 -16.67 -29.30 -5.75
CA HIS A 269 -15.26 -29.26 -6.10
C HIS A 269 -15.06 -29.73 -7.53
N VAL A 270 -14.41 -28.92 -8.36
CA VAL A 270 -14.23 -29.21 -9.79
C VAL A 270 -12.79 -28.92 -10.18
N ALA A 271 -12.16 -29.88 -10.86
CA ALA A 271 -10.86 -29.65 -11.48
C ALA A 271 -11.02 -28.65 -12.64
N MET A 272 -10.16 -27.62 -12.68
CA MET A 272 -10.17 -26.63 -13.74
C MET A 272 -8.76 -26.37 -14.28
N LYS A 273 -8.68 -25.88 -15.52
CA LYS A 273 -7.45 -25.38 -16.13
C LYS A 273 -7.69 -23.97 -16.65
N VAL A 274 -6.97 -23.01 -16.09
CA VAL A 274 -6.96 -21.61 -16.52
C VAL A 274 -6.00 -21.49 -17.70
N VAL A 275 -6.51 -20.95 -18.81
CA VAL A 275 -5.73 -20.70 -20.02
C VAL A 275 -5.93 -19.24 -20.40
N ALA A 276 -4.82 -18.51 -20.55
CA ALA A 276 -4.84 -17.15 -21.08
C ALA A 276 -4.85 -17.20 -22.61
N SER A 277 -5.63 -16.33 -23.24
CA SER A 277 -5.48 -16.07 -24.68
C SER A 277 -4.07 -15.53 -24.98
N PRO A 278 -3.59 -15.64 -26.24
CA PRO A 278 -2.28 -15.09 -26.61
C PRO A 278 -2.13 -13.59 -26.26
N GLU A 279 -3.20 -12.82 -26.44
CA GLU A 279 -3.27 -11.39 -26.14
C GLU A 279 -3.17 -11.12 -24.64
N GLU A 280 -3.89 -11.89 -23.81
CA GLU A 280 -3.80 -11.79 -22.35
C GLU A 280 -2.43 -12.20 -21.84
N HIS A 281 -1.89 -13.33 -22.33
CA HIS A 281 -0.57 -13.84 -21.93
C HIS A 281 0.53 -12.83 -22.25
N GLU A 282 0.45 -12.15 -23.39
CA GLU A 282 1.39 -11.10 -23.74
C GLU A 282 1.40 -9.95 -22.71
N LEU A 283 0.23 -9.62 -22.17
CA LEU A 283 0.05 -8.53 -21.22
C LEU A 283 0.44 -8.89 -19.78
N ILE A 284 0.21 -10.14 -19.35
CA ILE A 284 0.30 -10.53 -17.94
C ILE A 284 1.51 -11.42 -17.60
N THR A 285 2.25 -11.92 -18.59
CA THR A 285 3.37 -12.83 -18.33
C THR A 285 4.42 -12.18 -17.42
N THR A 286 4.81 -12.92 -16.39
CA THR A 286 5.90 -12.57 -15.47
C THR A 286 7.14 -13.41 -15.72
N ASN A 287 7.13 -14.30 -16.73
CA ASN A 287 8.25 -15.16 -17.07
C ASN A 287 9.47 -14.31 -17.48
N PRO A 288 10.58 -14.36 -16.72
CA PRO A 288 11.75 -13.52 -17.00
C PRO A 288 12.33 -13.73 -18.40
N GLN A 289 12.30 -14.97 -18.91
CA GLN A 289 12.82 -15.29 -20.24
C GLN A 289 11.96 -14.65 -21.33
N GLU A 290 10.64 -14.81 -21.27
CA GLU A 290 9.72 -14.21 -22.24
C GLU A 290 9.80 -12.67 -22.22
N LEU A 291 9.96 -12.07 -21.04
CA LEU A 291 10.14 -10.63 -20.90
C LEU A 291 11.46 -10.14 -21.51
N LEU A 292 12.54 -10.91 -21.35
CA LEU A 292 13.83 -10.61 -21.97
C LEU A 292 13.76 -10.72 -23.49
N ASP A 293 13.13 -11.77 -24.01
CA ASP A 293 12.96 -11.99 -25.44
C ASP A 293 12.12 -10.87 -26.08
N LYS A 294 11.04 -10.43 -25.41
CA LYS A 294 10.25 -9.26 -25.82
C LYS A 294 11.09 -7.99 -25.87
N LYS A 295 11.90 -7.72 -24.83
CA LYS A 295 12.79 -6.55 -24.79
C LYS A 295 13.81 -6.57 -25.93
N ASN A 296 14.42 -7.72 -26.18
CA ASN A 296 15.38 -7.92 -27.27
C ASN A 296 14.72 -7.71 -28.64
N ALA A 297 13.54 -8.30 -28.86
CA ALA A 297 12.79 -8.13 -30.10
C ALA A 297 12.37 -6.66 -30.34
N LEU A 298 11.95 -5.94 -29.30
CA LEU A 298 11.60 -4.52 -29.39
C LEU A 298 12.84 -3.68 -29.74
N THR A 299 13.97 -3.97 -29.10
CA THR A 299 15.26 -3.29 -29.35
C THR A 299 15.73 -3.50 -30.78
N ALA A 300 15.63 -4.74 -31.29
CA ALA A 300 15.97 -5.08 -32.67
C ALA A 300 15.06 -4.39 -33.70
N LYS A 301 13.76 -4.25 -33.40
CA LYS A 301 12.80 -3.52 -34.26
C LYS A 301 13.07 -2.00 -34.27
N LEU A 302 13.45 -1.43 -33.13
CA LEU A 302 13.82 -0.02 -33.03
C LEU A 302 15.12 0.28 -33.78
N SER A 303 16.14 -0.58 -33.65
CA SER A 303 17.40 -0.41 -34.37
C SER A 303 17.25 -0.54 -35.89
N THR A 304 16.44 -1.49 -36.36
CA THR A 304 16.12 -1.61 -37.80
C THR A 304 15.31 -0.43 -38.36
N ARG A 305 14.40 0.16 -37.57
CA ARG A 305 13.71 1.41 -37.98
C ARG A 305 14.66 2.60 -38.04
N LEU A 306 15.58 2.73 -37.09
CA LEU A 306 16.58 3.80 -37.06
C LEU A 306 17.57 3.68 -38.23
N SER A 307 17.92 2.47 -38.65
CA SER A 307 18.77 2.24 -39.83
C SER A 307 18.02 2.34 -41.16
N ALA A 308 16.69 2.39 -41.15
CA ALA A 308 15.84 2.46 -42.34
C ALA A 308 15.28 3.87 -42.65
N SER A 309 15.53 4.88 -41.81
CA SER A 309 15.25 6.28 -42.15
C SER A 309 16.36 6.85 -43.05
N PRO A 310 16.10 7.18 -44.33
CA PRO A 310 17.10 7.80 -45.19
C PRO A 310 17.12 9.32 -44.96
N HIS A 311 18.33 9.87 -44.80
CA HIS A 311 18.74 11.26 -45.02
C HIS A 311 17.87 12.40 -44.45
N ILE A 312 18.37 13.03 -43.37
CA ILE A 312 18.36 14.51 -43.33
C ILE A 312 19.50 14.94 -44.24
N ASP A 313 19.17 15.61 -45.34
CA ASP A 313 20.11 16.08 -46.33
C ASP A 313 21.24 16.91 -45.72
N GLN A 314 22.44 16.65 -46.24
CA GLN A 314 23.63 17.44 -46.05
C GLN A 314 23.35 18.89 -46.49
N ILE A 315 23.26 19.81 -45.53
CA ILE A 315 23.52 21.21 -45.84
C ILE A 315 25.04 21.37 -45.90
N SER A 316 25.52 21.56 -47.13
CA SER A 316 26.90 21.81 -47.53
C SER A 316 27.56 22.92 -46.73
N VAL A 317 28.78 22.65 -46.26
CA VAL A 317 29.69 23.60 -45.63
C VAL A 317 30.69 24.09 -46.70
N LEU A 318 30.96 25.41 -46.71
CA LEU A 318 31.71 26.28 -47.66
C LEU A 318 30.84 26.90 -48.78
N ASP A 319 30.76 28.23 -48.99
CA ASP A 319 31.70 29.34 -48.73
C ASP A 319 30.97 30.71 -48.60
N ARG A 320 31.50 31.60 -47.72
CA ARG A 320 31.46 33.10 -47.70
C ARG A 320 30.08 33.80 -47.61
N GLU A 321 29.77 34.80 -46.76
CA GLU A 321 30.52 36.00 -46.33
C GLU A 321 29.77 36.71 -45.16
N THR A 322 30.52 37.15 -44.13
CA THR A 322 30.33 38.33 -43.22
C THR A 322 29.08 38.56 -42.31
N SER A 323 29.40 38.74 -41.00
CA SER A 323 28.76 39.60 -39.95
C SER A 323 27.77 38.95 -38.94
N PRO A 324 27.61 39.52 -37.71
CA PRO A 324 28.42 39.21 -36.52
C PRO A 324 27.60 38.50 -35.40
N ALA A 325 28.33 37.96 -34.41
CA ALA A 325 27.80 37.16 -33.30
C ALA A 325 26.80 37.91 -32.38
N PRO A 326 25.74 37.25 -31.87
CA PRO A 326 24.91 37.80 -30.80
C PRO A 326 25.58 37.61 -29.43
N ALA A 327 25.44 38.62 -28.58
CA ALA A 327 26.09 38.76 -27.28
C ALA A 327 25.63 37.72 -26.24
N SER A 328 26.57 37.27 -25.42
CA SER A 328 26.36 36.44 -24.23
C SER A 328 25.55 37.18 -23.15
N PRO A 329 24.70 36.50 -22.36
CA PRO A 329 24.02 37.11 -21.21
C PRO A 329 25.01 37.35 -20.04
N PRO A 330 24.76 38.35 -19.18
CA PRO A 330 25.69 38.74 -18.13
C PRO A 330 25.70 37.73 -16.97
N SER A 331 26.89 37.55 -16.39
CA SER A 331 27.10 36.78 -15.15
C SER A 331 26.51 37.51 -13.93
N PRO A 332 25.98 36.79 -12.91
CA PRO A 332 25.46 37.41 -11.70
C PRO A 332 26.58 37.96 -10.81
N THR A 333 26.44 39.22 -10.41
CA THR A 333 27.30 39.92 -9.43
C THR A 333 27.09 39.37 -8.01
N ILE A 334 28.17 38.93 -7.37
CA ILE A 334 28.23 38.58 -5.94
C ILE A 334 28.40 39.88 -5.13
N PRO A 335 27.63 40.14 -4.06
CA PRO A 335 27.85 41.29 -3.19
C PRO A 335 29.05 41.10 -2.26
N SER A 336 29.85 42.15 -2.12
CA SER A 336 31.02 42.24 -1.22
C SER A 336 30.64 42.12 0.26
N PRO A 337 31.47 41.51 1.12
CA PRO A 337 31.20 41.43 2.56
C PRO A 337 31.46 42.77 3.28
N PRO A 338 30.79 43.04 4.41
CA PRO A 338 30.94 44.28 5.18
C PRO A 338 32.31 44.36 5.91
N PRO A 339 32.80 45.58 6.20
CA PRO A 339 34.12 45.78 6.80
C PRO A 339 34.15 45.39 8.29
N LYS A 340 35.30 44.86 8.73
CA LYS A 340 35.59 44.50 10.12
C LYS A 340 35.68 45.76 11.03
N PRO A 341 35.28 45.65 12.31
CA PRO A 341 35.43 46.72 13.29
C PRO A 341 36.92 46.90 13.69
N PRO A 342 37.33 48.11 14.12
CA PRO A 342 38.72 48.43 14.43
C PRO A 342 39.18 47.86 15.78
N ASP A 343 40.44 47.41 15.80
CA ASP A 343 41.18 46.95 16.97
C ASP A 343 41.40 48.07 17.98
N ASN A 344 41.10 47.80 19.25
CA ASN A 344 41.35 48.71 20.37
C ASN A 344 42.67 48.32 21.05
N PRO A 345 43.67 49.22 21.17
CA PRO A 345 44.91 48.89 21.85
C PRO A 345 44.79 48.98 23.39
N THR A 346 45.66 48.23 24.04
CA THR A 346 45.69 47.84 25.46
C THR A 346 46.26 48.93 26.39
N GLN A 347 45.66 49.05 27.59
CA GLN A 347 46.20 49.57 28.89
C GLN A 347 46.64 51.05 28.97
N ILE A 348 46.31 51.85 29.99
CA ILE A 348 46.46 51.70 31.46
C ILE A 348 45.27 52.37 32.18
#